data_AF-A0A9E3U1A5-F1
#
_entry.id   AF-A0A9E3U1A5-F1
#
_cell.length_a   1.000
_cell.length_b   1.000
_cell.length_c   1.000
_cell.angle_alpha   90.00
_cell.angle_beta   90.00
_cell.angle_gamma   90.00
#
_symmetry.space_group_name_H-M   'P 1'
#
loop_
_entity.id
_entity.type
_entity.pdbx_description
1 polymer ?
#
loop_
_entity_poly.entity_id
_entity_poly.type
_entity_poly.pdbx_seq_one_letter_code
_entity_poly.pdbx_strand_id
1 'polypeptide(L)'
;DFRDQDIGRGVYTLRYAQQPVDGNHVGTSKTRDFLLLVSAEEDRAAEPLDLEKMIAASKEAAESSHPAMLALQAIAGDVGKTPAIRENADREWQILRLGGTATADGKASALAFDLVVSGHADE
;
A
#
# COMPACT_ATOMS: atom_id res chain seq x y z
N ASP A 1 -5.33 -1.74 9.24
CA ASP A 1 -4.40 -1.34 8.14
C ASP A 1 -3.09 -0.81 8.76
N PHE A 2 -2.26 -0.01 8.08
CA PHE A 2 -1.04 0.56 8.67
C PHE A 2 -1.29 1.37 9.96
N ARG A 3 -2.49 1.92 10.14
CA ARG A 3 -2.89 2.71 11.31
C ARG A 3 -3.92 2.01 12.20
N ASP A 4 -3.95 0.68 12.14
CA ASP A 4 -4.87 -0.16 12.90
C ASP A 4 -6.36 0.19 12.73
N GLN A 5 -6.74 0.68 11.54
CA GLN A 5 -8.14 0.93 11.21
C GLN A 5 -8.83 -0.39 10.84
N ASP A 6 -10.04 -0.59 11.37
CA ASP A 6 -10.94 -1.65 10.94
C ASP A 6 -11.40 -1.38 9.51
N ILE A 7 -11.07 -2.28 8.59
CA ILE A 7 -11.49 -2.17 7.19
C ILE A 7 -12.63 -3.15 6.95
N GLY A 8 -13.73 -2.64 6.39
CA GLY A 8 -14.89 -3.42 6.02
C GLY A 8 -14.56 -4.62 5.13
N ARG A 9 -15.39 -5.66 5.19
CA ARG A 9 -15.25 -6.81 4.27
C ARG A 9 -15.72 -6.37 2.89
N GLY A 10 -14.90 -6.57 1.86
CA GLY A 10 -15.25 -6.16 0.50
C GLY A 10 -14.16 -6.48 -0.52
N VAL A 11 -14.38 -5.99 -1.74
CA VAL A 11 -13.40 -6.02 -2.83
C VAL A 11 -12.88 -4.62 -3.04
N TYR A 12 -11.57 -4.47 -3.00
CA TYR A 12 -10.89 -3.18 -3.08
C TYR A 12 -9.88 -3.18 -4.22
N THR A 13 -9.69 -2.02 -4.84
CA THR A 13 -8.52 -1.73 -5.65
C THR A 13 -7.40 -1.18 -4.78
N LEU A 14 -6.16 -1.29 -5.26
CA LEU A 14 -4.97 -0.74 -4.60
C LEU A 14 -4.43 0.42 -5.43
N ARG A 15 -4.43 1.63 -4.87
CA ARG A 15 -3.94 2.83 -5.54
C ARG A 15 -2.68 3.34 -4.89
N TYR A 16 -1.62 3.53 -5.67
CA TYR A 16 -0.35 4.03 -5.16
C TYR A 16 -0.44 5.50 -4.75
N ALA A 17 0.07 5.82 -3.57
CA ALA A 17 0.22 7.17 -3.06
C ALA A 17 1.52 7.32 -2.28
N GLN A 18 2.05 8.55 -2.26
CA GLN A 18 3.19 8.88 -1.41
C GLN A 18 2.73 9.70 -0.20
N GLN A 19 3.26 9.36 0.97
CA GLN A 19 3.09 10.15 2.17
C GLN A 19 3.68 11.56 1.97
N PRO A 20 2.99 12.63 2.43
CA PRO A 20 3.49 14.00 2.33
C PRO A 20 4.86 14.20 3.00
N VAL A 21 5.61 15.20 2.53
CA VAL A 21 6.86 15.64 3.17
C VAL A 21 6.56 16.91 3.96
N ASP A 22 6.00 16.72 5.16
CA ASP A 22 5.70 17.80 6.10
C ASP A 22 6.04 17.40 7.54
N GLY A 23 5.87 18.33 8.47
CA GLY A 23 6.23 18.14 9.88
C GLY A 23 5.43 17.06 10.62
N ASN A 24 4.28 16.62 10.08
CA ASN A 24 3.42 15.62 10.72
C ASN A 24 3.66 14.21 10.18
N HIS A 25 4.29 14.07 9.01
CA HIS A 25 4.44 12.78 8.34
C HIS A 25 5.88 12.27 8.35
N VAL A 26 6.87 13.15 8.27
CA VAL A 26 8.28 12.75 8.21
C VAL A 26 8.67 12.02 9.50
N GLY A 27 9.21 10.80 9.35
CA GLY A 27 9.68 9.96 10.46
C GLY A 27 8.68 8.93 10.98
N THR A 28 7.40 9.02 10.59
CA THR A 28 6.34 8.07 11.01
C THR A 28 6.45 6.70 10.35
N SER A 29 7.19 6.60 9.24
CA SER A 29 7.41 5.36 8.50
C SER A 29 8.81 5.33 7.90
N LYS A 30 9.35 4.11 7.74
CA LYS A 30 10.62 3.88 7.02
C LYS A 30 10.48 4.07 5.51
N THR A 31 9.25 4.06 5.00
CA THR A 31 8.90 4.23 3.59
C THR A 31 7.86 5.33 3.45
N ARG A 32 7.89 6.05 2.32
CA ARG A 32 6.82 6.98 1.94
C ARG A 32 5.82 6.35 0.98
N ASP A 33 6.11 5.16 0.49
CA ASP A 33 5.29 4.46 -0.49
C ASP A 33 4.17 3.69 0.22
N PHE A 34 2.93 4.01 -0.15
CA PHE A 34 1.74 3.36 0.38
C PHE A 34 0.78 2.98 -0.74
N LEU A 35 -0.01 1.95 -0.49
CA LEU A 35 -1.19 1.62 -1.29
C LEU A 35 -2.44 2.01 -0.50
N LEU A 36 -3.31 2.79 -1.12
CA LEU A 36 -4.61 3.17 -0.58
C LEU A 36 -5.66 2.16 -1.06
N LEU A 37 -6.46 1.63 -0.15
CA LEU A 37 -7.64 0.84 -0.50
C LEU A 37 -8.75 1.79 -0.97
N VAL A 38 -9.33 1.49 -2.13
CA VAL A 38 -10.54 2.15 -2.63
C VAL A 38 -11.56 1.07 -2.99
N SER A 39 -12.83 1.30 -2.70
CA SER A 39 -13.88 0.33 -3.05
C SER A 39 -13.86 0.07 -4.56
N ALA A 40 -13.81 -1.20 -4.95
CA ALA A 40 -13.83 -1.57 -6.37
C ALA A 40 -15.16 -1.23 -7.05
N GLU A 41 -16.22 -0.99 -6.27
CA GLU A 41 -17.50 -0.53 -6.82
C GLU A 41 -17.42 0.91 -7.35
N GLU A 42 -16.56 1.73 -6.74
CA GLU A 42 -16.34 3.14 -7.08
C GLU A 42 -15.15 3.33 -8.02
N ASP A 43 -14.20 2.39 -7.97
CA ASP A 43 -12.97 2.44 -8.73
C ASP A 43 -12.92 1.39 -9.86
N ARG A 44 -13.46 1.77 -11.02
CA ARG A 44 -13.69 0.84 -12.15
C ARG A 44 -12.77 1.03 -13.35
N ALA A 45 -11.83 1.98 -13.29
CA ALA A 45 -11.05 2.41 -14.45
C ALA A 45 -9.57 2.49 -14.06
N ALA A 46 -8.65 1.98 -14.87
CA ALA A 46 -7.22 1.88 -14.48
C ALA A 46 -6.48 3.23 -14.52
N GLU A 47 -7.10 4.25 -15.09
CA GLU A 47 -6.55 5.58 -15.24
C GLU A 47 -6.19 6.21 -13.87
N PRO A 48 -5.23 7.15 -13.84
CA PRO A 48 -4.90 7.86 -12.62
C PRO A 48 -6.11 8.62 -12.06
N LEU A 49 -6.32 8.49 -10.75
CA LEU A 49 -7.29 9.29 -10.02
C LEU A 49 -6.64 10.61 -9.59
N ASP A 50 -7.47 11.66 -9.48
CA ASP A 50 -7.07 12.87 -8.77
C ASP A 50 -6.74 12.52 -7.30
N LEU A 51 -5.68 13.13 -6.77
CA LEU A 51 -5.15 12.79 -5.45
C LEU A 51 -6.16 13.04 -4.33
N GLU A 52 -6.87 14.18 -4.37
CA GLU A 52 -7.86 14.51 -3.34
C GLU A 52 -9.04 13.54 -3.37
N LYS A 53 -9.52 13.21 -4.58
CA LYS A 53 -10.59 12.21 -4.76
C LYS A 53 -10.17 10.82 -4.28
N MET A 54 -8.95 10.41 -4.61
CA MET A 54 -8.40 9.12 -4.18
C MET A 54 -8.29 9.04 -2.65
N ILE A 55 -7.82 10.11 -2.00
CA ILE A 55 -7.75 10.18 -0.54
C ILE A 55 -9.16 10.13 0.08
N ALA A 56 -10.12 10.87 -0.48
CA ALA A 56 -11.50 10.87 0.01
C ALA A 56 -12.16 9.49 -0.07
N ALA A 57 -12.06 8.83 -1.23
CA ALA A 57 -12.62 7.48 -1.42
C ALA A 57 -11.94 6.44 -0.50
N SER A 58 -10.65 6.59 -0.23
CA SER A 58 -9.93 5.71 0.69
C SER A 58 -10.29 5.93 2.16
N LYS A 59 -10.65 7.17 2.54
CA LYS A 59 -11.20 7.47 3.88
C LYS A 59 -12.58 6.85 4.06
N GLU A 60 -13.41 6.92 3.03
CA GLU A 60 -14.72 6.27 3.02
C GLU A 60 -14.60 4.75 3.17
N ALA A 61 -13.66 4.12 2.46
CA ALA A 61 -13.35 2.69 2.60
C ALA A 61 -12.90 2.28 4.01
N ALA A 62 -12.24 3.19 4.75
CA ALA A 62 -11.84 2.99 6.14
C ALA A 62 -12.91 3.42 7.17
N GLU A 63 -14.00 4.06 6.73
CA GLU A 63 -14.97 4.74 7.59
C GLU A 63 -14.29 5.66 8.63
N SER A 64 -13.23 6.37 8.22
CA SER A 64 -12.31 7.10 9.11
C SER A 64 -11.88 8.46 8.54
N SER A 65 -11.28 9.31 9.38
CA SER A 65 -10.70 10.59 8.97
C SER A 65 -9.38 10.43 8.19
N HIS A 66 -8.77 9.24 8.23
CA HIS A 66 -7.53 8.90 7.54
C HIS A 66 -7.77 7.80 6.50
N PRO A 67 -7.03 7.81 5.38
CA PRO A 67 -7.23 6.82 4.33
C PRO A 67 -6.82 5.41 4.79
N ALA A 68 -7.41 4.39 4.17
CA ALA A 68 -7.06 2.98 4.37
C ALA A 68 -5.69 2.67 3.74
N MET A 69 -4.61 2.72 4.53
CA MET A 69 -3.23 2.69 4.03
C MET A 69 -2.55 1.36 4.28
N LEU A 70 -1.95 0.76 3.26
CA LEU A 70 -1.06 -0.39 3.38
C LEU A 70 0.37 0.04 3.05
N ALA A 71 1.33 -0.28 3.93
CA ALA A 71 2.72 0.08 3.73
C ALA A 71 3.36 -0.74 2.60
N LEU A 72 3.96 -0.04 1.63
CA LEU A 72 4.68 -0.63 0.51
C LEU A 72 6.19 -0.49 0.72
N GLN A 73 6.89 -1.62 0.68
CA GLN A 73 8.33 -1.67 0.88
C GLN A 73 9.03 -2.11 -0.39
N ALA A 74 9.98 -1.31 -0.86
CA ALA A 74 10.87 -1.71 -1.94
C ALA A 74 11.76 -2.87 -1.48
N ILE A 75 11.94 -3.88 -2.33
CA ILE A 75 12.86 -4.97 -2.09
C ILE A 75 14.12 -4.76 -2.93
N ALA A 76 15.28 -4.78 -2.28
CA ALA A 76 16.57 -4.85 -2.96
C ALA A 76 17.16 -6.26 -2.78
N GLY A 77 17.85 -6.76 -3.81
CA GLY A 77 18.52 -8.07 -3.78
C GLY A 77 17.67 -9.22 -4.28
N ASP A 78 17.95 -10.44 -3.81
CA ASP A 78 17.22 -11.65 -4.23
C ASP A 78 15.79 -11.64 -3.67
N VAL A 79 14.84 -11.63 -4.60
CA VAL A 79 13.40 -11.59 -4.30
C VAL A 79 12.84 -12.98 -3.97
N GLY A 80 13.57 -14.04 -4.30
CA GLY A 80 13.12 -15.41 -4.16
C GLY A 80 11.94 -15.74 -5.07
N LYS A 81 11.17 -16.78 -4.71
CA LYS A 81 9.93 -17.15 -5.43
C LYS A 81 8.79 -16.21 -5.03
N THR A 82 8.03 -15.74 -6.01
CA THR A 82 6.85 -14.87 -5.83
C THR A 82 5.64 -15.42 -6.60
N PRO A 83 4.40 -15.22 -6.13
CA PRO A 83 4.01 -14.56 -4.88
C PRO A 83 4.36 -15.40 -3.64
N ALA A 84 4.62 -14.76 -2.50
CA ALA A 84 4.90 -15.43 -1.23
C ALA A 84 4.34 -14.64 -0.04
N ILE A 85 3.96 -15.35 1.03
CA ILE A 85 3.68 -14.73 2.33
C ILE A 85 4.92 -14.85 3.20
N ARG A 86 5.30 -13.75 3.85
CA ARG A 86 6.40 -13.68 4.81
C ARG A 86 5.88 -13.13 6.13
N GLU A 87 6.55 -13.52 7.20
CA GLU A 87 6.26 -13.01 8.54
C GLU A 87 7.43 -12.14 9.00
N ASN A 88 7.12 -11.06 9.70
CA ASN A 88 8.08 -10.30 10.50
C ASN A 88 7.65 -10.40 11.95
N ALA A 89 8.21 -11.38 12.68
CA ALA A 89 7.84 -11.68 14.05
C ALA A 89 8.08 -10.50 15.00
N ASP A 90 9.15 -9.72 14.79
CA ASP A 90 9.48 -8.56 15.65
C ASP A 90 8.41 -7.46 15.61
N ARG A 91 7.61 -7.42 14.53
CA ARG A 91 6.52 -6.45 14.33
C ARG A 91 5.14 -7.10 14.24
N GLU A 92 5.07 -8.41 14.39
CA GLU A 92 3.86 -9.21 14.16
C GLU A 92 3.18 -8.95 12.80
N TRP A 93 3.97 -8.66 11.76
CA TRP A 93 3.43 -8.37 10.43
C TRP A 93 3.31 -9.61 9.56
N GLN A 94 2.20 -9.70 8.81
CA GLN A 94 2.11 -10.55 7.63
C GLN A 94 2.33 -9.72 6.37
N ILE A 95 3.24 -10.19 5.53
CA ILE A 95 3.74 -9.45 4.37
C ILE A 95 3.51 -10.29 3.12
N LEU A 96 2.78 -9.72 2.15
CA LEU A 96 2.65 -10.27 0.82
C LEU A 96 3.81 -9.76 -0.05
N ARG A 97 4.68 -10.67 -0.47
CA ARG A 97 5.75 -10.41 -1.43
C ARG A 97 5.26 -10.66 -2.85
N LEU A 98 5.41 -9.64 -3.69
CA LEU A 98 5.09 -9.72 -5.12
C LEU A 98 6.33 -9.38 -5.95
N GLY A 99 6.46 -10.08 -7.08
CA GLY A 99 7.53 -9.90 -8.04
C GLY A 99 6.96 -9.98 -9.45
N GLY A 100 7.51 -9.18 -10.35
CA GLY A 100 7.04 -9.11 -11.73
C GLY A 100 7.96 -8.27 -12.61
N THR A 101 7.48 -7.98 -13.82
CA THR A 101 8.15 -7.08 -14.76
C THR A 101 7.30 -5.84 -14.94
N ALA A 102 7.86 -4.68 -14.63
CA ALA A 102 7.23 -3.39 -14.89
C ALA A 102 7.81 -2.78 -16.17
N THR A 103 6.95 -2.22 -17.01
CA THR A 103 7.38 -1.48 -18.21
C THR A 103 7.10 0.00 -18.00
N ALA A 104 8.14 0.83 -18.09
CA ALA A 104 8.04 2.29 -18.06
C ALA A 104 8.84 2.85 -19.24
N ASP A 105 8.25 3.80 -19.99
CA ASP A 105 8.87 4.41 -21.17
C ASP A 105 9.43 3.39 -22.18
N GLY A 106 8.69 2.29 -22.38
CA GLY A 106 9.08 1.21 -23.28
C GLY A 106 10.21 0.31 -22.78
N LYS A 107 10.72 0.52 -21.56
CA LYS A 107 11.75 -0.31 -20.93
C LYS A 107 11.15 -1.22 -19.88
N ALA A 108 11.33 -2.52 -20.06
CA ALA A 108 10.98 -3.53 -19.08
C ALA A 108 12.08 -3.64 -18.01
N SER A 109 11.68 -3.69 -16.74
CA SER A 109 12.55 -3.91 -15.59
C SER A 109 11.89 -4.85 -14.60
N ALA A 110 12.70 -5.66 -13.91
CA ALA A 110 12.19 -6.45 -12.79
C ALA A 110 11.79 -5.51 -11.65
N LEU A 111 10.60 -5.74 -11.08
CA LEU A 111 10.09 -5.01 -9.94
C LEU A 111 9.61 -6.02 -8.90
N ALA A 112 9.96 -5.78 -7.64
CA ALA A 112 9.44 -6.54 -6.53
C ALA A 112 9.20 -5.63 -5.33
N PHE A 113 8.17 -5.94 -4.57
CA PHE A 113 7.78 -5.18 -3.39
C PHE A 113 7.13 -6.08 -2.35
N ASP A 114 7.26 -5.67 -1.09
CA ASP A 114 6.62 -6.26 0.07
C ASP A 114 5.45 -5.34 0.47
N LEU A 115 4.26 -5.92 0.62
CA LEU A 115 3.05 -5.23 1.07
C LEU A 115 2.66 -5.76 2.44
N VAL A 116 2.60 -4.89 3.46
CA VAL A 116 2.11 -5.28 4.79
C VAL A 116 0.59 -5.42 4.71
N VAL A 117 0.09 -6.66 4.82
CA VAL A 117 -1.34 -7.00 4.66
C VAL A 117 -2.03 -7.30 5.99
N SER A 118 -1.25 -7.55 7.05
CA SER A 118 -1.73 -7.64 8.44
C SER A 118 -0.66 -7.09 9.39
N GLY A 119 -1.11 -6.47 10.49
CA GLY A 119 -0.31 -5.67 11.41
C GLY A 119 -0.36 -4.16 11.10
N HIS A 120 0.16 -3.36 12.03
CA HIS A 120 0.16 -1.89 11.98
C HIS A 120 1.51 -1.31 12.40
N ALA A 121 1.73 -0.01 12.23
CA ALA A 121 2.89 0.68 12.79
C ALA A 121 2.80 0.80 14.32
N ASP A 122 3.95 0.90 14.97
CA ASP A 122 4.01 1.37 16.36
C ASP A 122 3.73 2.90 16.32
N GLU A 123 2.71 3.36 17.05
CA GLU A 123 2.36 4.81 17.13
C GLU A 123 3.50 5.68 17.67
#